data_AF-U3PDZ1-F1
#
_entry.id   AF-U3PDZ1-F1
#
_cell.length_a   1.000
_cell.length_b   1.000
_cell.length_c   1.000
_cell.angle_alpha   90.00
_cell.angle_beta   90.00
_cell.angle_gamma   90.00
#
_symmetry.space_group_name_H-M   'P 1'
#
loop_
_entity.id
_entity.type
_entity.pdbx_description
1 polymer ?
#
loop_
_entity_poly.entity_id
_entity_poly.type
_entity_poly.pdbx_seq_one_letter_code
_entity_poly.pdbx_strand_id
1 'polypeptide(L)'
;MTRLRRSDPSGPGYSRRTGAKGPVYADAAGNPIADGRELERIRSLVIPPAWVDVWISPDARGHIQAVGMDQAGRRQYLYHESWRLHQDRLKFERAAQLAETLPAAG
;
A
#
# COMPACT_ATOMS: atom_id res chain seq x y z
N MET A 1 18.35 4.20 3.92
CA MET A 1 17.21 3.68 3.14
C MET A 1 16.83 2.31 3.70
N THR A 2 15.63 2.17 4.25
CA THR A 2 15.17 0.91 4.87
C THR A 2 14.81 -0.10 3.78
N ARG A 3 15.40 -1.30 3.84
CA ARG A 3 15.12 -2.38 2.88
C ARG A 3 13.68 -2.86 3.02
N LEU A 4 12.93 -2.85 1.90
CA LEU A 4 11.58 -3.41 1.84
C LEU A 4 11.60 -4.93 1.99
N ARG A 5 10.55 -5.48 2.61
CA ARG A 5 10.33 -6.92 2.82
C ARG A 5 9.22 -7.42 1.91
N ARG A 6 9.33 -8.67 1.47
CA ARG A 6 8.24 -9.35 0.77
C ARG A 6 7.12 -9.60 1.77
N SER A 7 5.92 -9.17 1.39
CA SER A 7 4.65 -9.39 2.08
C SER A 7 3.95 -10.58 1.43
N ASP A 8 3.18 -11.33 2.20
CA ASP A 8 2.29 -12.35 1.68
C ASP A 8 0.84 -12.03 2.10
N PRO A 9 0.03 -11.46 1.19
CA PRO A 9 -1.37 -11.16 1.46
C PRO A 9 -2.26 -12.39 1.66
N SER A 10 -1.77 -13.59 1.36
CA SER A 10 -2.48 -14.84 1.66
C SER A 10 -2.15 -15.39 3.06
N GLY A 11 -1.14 -14.82 3.73
CA GLY A 11 -0.73 -15.20 5.08
C GLY A 11 -1.38 -14.37 6.19
N PRO A 12 -0.96 -14.61 7.44
CA PRO A 12 -1.40 -13.86 8.62
C PRO A 12 -1.19 -12.35 8.44
N GLY A 13 -2.22 -11.57 8.73
CA GLY A 13 -2.15 -10.12 8.69
C GLY A 13 -3.31 -9.48 9.43
N TYR A 14 -3.33 -8.16 9.43
CA TYR A 14 -4.40 -7.42 10.06
C TYR A 14 -5.63 -7.38 9.14
N SER A 15 -6.79 -7.24 9.74
CA SER A 15 -8.06 -7.16 9.01
C SER A 15 -8.84 -5.91 9.40
N ARG A 16 -9.63 -5.38 8.46
CA ARG A 16 -10.60 -4.33 8.73
C ARG A 16 -11.99 -4.95 8.87
N ARG A 17 -12.67 -4.62 9.97
CA ARG A 17 -14.07 -4.98 10.23
C ARG A 17 -14.91 -3.72 10.32
N THR A 18 -16.16 -3.82 9.90
CA THR A 18 -17.14 -2.74 10.09
C THR A 18 -17.64 -2.78 11.52
N GLY A 19 -17.46 -1.68 12.27
CA GLY A 19 -18.01 -1.50 13.61
C GLY A 19 -19.10 -0.43 13.64
N ALA A 20 -19.88 -0.41 14.72
CA ALA A 20 -21.00 0.53 14.90
C ALA A 20 -20.59 2.02 14.87
N LYS A 21 -19.32 2.33 15.20
CA LYS A 21 -18.76 3.69 15.23
C LYS A 21 -17.72 3.96 14.14
N GLY A 22 -17.60 3.06 13.17
CA GLY A 22 -16.56 3.11 12.14
C GLY A 22 -15.71 1.83 12.07
N PRO A 23 -14.63 1.85 11.26
CA PRO A 23 -13.80 0.66 11.06
C PRO A 23 -13.06 0.27 12.35
N VAL A 24 -13.06 -1.03 12.63
CA VAL A 24 -12.28 -1.67 13.70
C VAL A 24 -11.22 -2.53 13.05
N TYR A 25 -9.99 -2.45 13.55
CA TYR A 25 -8.89 -3.26 13.04
C TYR A 25 -8.59 -4.40 14.00
N ALA A 26 -8.37 -5.58 13.45
CA ALA A 26 -8.05 -6.78 14.20
C ALA A 26 -6.72 -7.37 13.75
N ASP A 27 -6.00 -7.98 14.68
CA ASP A 27 -4.76 -8.69 14.40
C ASP A 27 -5.03 -10.01 13.64
N ALA A 28 -3.97 -10.77 13.36
CA ALA A 28 -4.07 -12.05 12.66
C ALA A 28 -4.81 -13.14 13.46
N ALA A 29 -4.92 -12.99 14.78
CA ALA A 29 -5.71 -13.86 15.65
C ALA A 29 -7.17 -13.37 15.80
N GLY A 30 -7.51 -12.23 15.21
CA GLY A 30 -8.84 -11.63 15.27
C GLY A 30 -9.08 -10.77 16.51
N ASN A 31 -8.05 -10.49 17.31
CA ASN A 31 -8.16 -9.60 18.48
C ASN A 31 -8.11 -8.14 18.05
N PRO A 32 -8.83 -7.23 18.72
CA PRO A 32 -8.75 -5.80 18.43
C PRO A 32 -7.31 -5.27 18.59
N ILE A 33 -6.85 -4.50 17.61
CA ILE A 33 -5.57 -3.79 17.71
C ILE A 33 -5.78 -2.57 18.61
N ALA A 34 -5.11 -2.56 19.77
CA ALA A 34 -5.14 -1.46 20.73
C ALA A 34 -3.90 -0.55 20.63
N ASP A 35 -2.85 -0.99 19.93
CA ASP A 35 -1.63 -0.18 19.76
C ASP A 35 -1.93 1.05 18.89
N GLY A 36 -1.81 2.23 19.50
CA GLY A 36 -2.06 3.51 18.85
C GLY A 36 -1.15 3.76 17.63
N ARG A 37 0.09 3.27 17.64
CA ARG A 37 1.03 3.45 16.53
C ARG A 37 0.62 2.62 15.33
N GLU A 38 0.20 1.38 15.56
CA GLU A 38 -0.32 0.53 14.48
C GLU A 38 -1.62 1.08 13.93
N LEU A 39 -2.53 1.56 14.78
CA LEU A 39 -3.76 2.20 14.34
C LEU A 39 -3.51 3.46 13.51
N GLU A 40 -2.57 4.31 13.91
CA GLU A 40 -2.17 5.50 13.17
C GLU A 40 -1.57 5.14 11.81
N ARG A 41 -0.66 4.17 11.76
CA ARG A 41 -0.10 3.65 10.51
C ARG A 41 -1.17 3.11 9.58
N ILE A 42 -2.10 2.30 10.09
CA ILE A 42 -3.17 1.72 9.27
C ILE A 42 -4.07 2.84 8.71
N ARG A 43 -4.39 3.86 9.51
CA ARG A 43 -5.18 5.02 9.08
C ARG A 43 -4.45 5.84 8.00
N SER A 44 -3.13 5.98 8.10
CA SER A 44 -2.34 6.71 7.12
C SER A 44 -2.24 6.01 5.76
N LEU A 45 -2.59 4.72 5.67
CA LEU A 45 -2.69 4.01 4.39
C LEU A 45 -3.86 4.49 3.53
N VAL A 46 -4.87 5.17 4.11
CA VAL A 46 -6.04 5.67 3.38
C VAL A 46 -6.72 4.56 2.55
N ILE A 47 -6.94 3.40 3.17
CA ILE A 47 -7.58 2.25 2.50
C ILE A 47 -9.02 2.64 2.13
N PRO A 48 -9.41 2.57 0.83
CA PRO A 48 -10.73 3.00 0.40
C PRO A 48 -11.85 2.35 1.23
N PRO A 49 -12.86 3.13 1.69
CA PRO A 49 -13.92 2.61 2.55
C PRO A 49 -14.78 1.56 1.83
N ALA A 50 -14.85 1.63 0.50
CA ALA A 50 -15.62 0.70 -0.33
C ALA A 50 -14.97 -0.69 -0.47
N TRP A 51 -13.72 -0.88 -0.01
CA TRP A 51 -13.09 -2.20 -0.06
C TRP A 51 -13.66 -3.16 0.98
N VAL A 52 -13.92 -4.40 0.57
CA VAL A 52 -14.28 -5.51 1.45
C VAL A 52 -13.15 -6.54 1.51
N ASP A 53 -13.24 -7.48 2.47
CA ASP A 53 -12.22 -8.52 2.69
C ASP A 53 -10.79 -7.98 2.76
N VAL A 54 -10.62 -6.92 3.54
CA VAL A 54 -9.36 -6.17 3.58
C VAL A 54 -8.34 -6.91 4.43
N TRP A 55 -7.22 -7.25 3.80
CA TRP A 55 -5.98 -7.66 4.44
C TRP A 55 -5.02 -6.47 4.52
N ILE A 56 -4.33 -6.32 5.65
CA ILE A 56 -3.39 -5.23 5.91
C ILE A 56 -2.10 -5.83 6.46
N SER A 57 -0.96 -5.38 5.93
CA SER A 57 0.33 -5.91 6.36
C SER A 57 0.61 -5.52 7.82
N PRO A 58 1.06 -6.47 8.66
CA PRO A 58 1.52 -6.18 10.00
C PRO A 58 2.90 -5.49 10.02
N ASP A 59 3.64 -5.54 8.91
CA ASP A 59 4.96 -4.93 8.78
C ASP A 59 4.89 -3.65 7.94
N ALA A 60 5.24 -2.53 8.56
CA ALA A 60 5.37 -1.24 7.87
C ALA A 60 6.35 -1.29 6.68
N ARG A 61 7.29 -2.25 6.64
CA ARG A 61 8.27 -2.43 5.56
C ARG A 61 7.81 -3.40 4.47
N GLY A 62 6.60 -3.96 4.59
CA GLY A 62 6.03 -4.85 3.59
C GLY A 62 5.79 -4.12 2.26
N HIS A 63 6.27 -4.67 1.14
CA HIS A 63 6.09 -4.07 -0.19
C HIS A 63 4.61 -3.90 -0.59
N ILE A 64 3.73 -4.78 -0.12
CA ILE A 64 2.27 -4.62 -0.14
C ILE A 64 1.84 -4.25 1.29
N GLN A 65 1.10 -3.16 1.41
CA GLN A 65 0.59 -2.64 2.67
C GLN A 65 -0.87 -3.02 2.91
N ALA A 66 -1.69 -3.09 1.86
CA ALA A 66 -3.06 -3.60 1.98
C ALA A 66 -3.55 -4.27 0.68
N VAL A 67 -4.49 -5.19 0.82
CA VAL A 67 -5.23 -5.82 -0.27
C VAL A 67 -6.71 -5.84 0.11
N GLY A 68 -7.59 -5.62 -0.84
CA GLY A 68 -9.03 -5.76 -0.62
C GLY A 68 -9.77 -5.93 -1.93
N MET A 69 -11.07 -6.20 -1.85
CA MET A 69 -11.96 -6.33 -2.99
C MET A 69 -12.72 -5.02 -3.20
N ASP A 70 -12.72 -4.47 -4.41
CA ASP A 70 -13.55 -3.29 -4.73
C ASP A 70 -15.04 -3.66 -4.91
N GLN A 71 -15.89 -2.65 -5.13
CA GLN A 71 -17.34 -2.84 -5.33
C GLN A 71 -17.69 -3.67 -6.58
N ALA A 72 -16.76 -3.81 -7.52
CA ALA A 72 -16.93 -4.64 -8.71
C ALA A 72 -16.36 -6.06 -8.51
N GLY A 73 -15.97 -6.43 -7.29
CA GLY A 73 -15.44 -7.74 -6.98
C GLY A 73 -14.02 -7.98 -7.52
N ARG A 74 -13.23 -6.92 -7.76
CA ARG A 74 -11.83 -7.05 -8.20
C ARG A 74 -10.88 -6.88 -7.02
N ARG A 75 -9.81 -7.69 -7.00
CA ARG A 75 -8.70 -7.54 -6.04
C ARG A 75 -7.88 -6.30 -6.36
N GLN A 76 -7.83 -5.38 -5.40
CA GLN A 76 -7.03 -4.16 -5.44
C GLN A 76 -5.90 -4.23 -4.41
N TYR A 77 -4.79 -3.57 -4.72
CA TYR A 77 -3.56 -3.60 -3.94
C TYR A 77 -3.11 -2.18 -3.58
N LEU A 78 -2.64 -2.01 -2.35
CA LEU A 78 -1.96 -0.81 -1.87
C LEU A 78 -0.51 -1.16 -1.58
N TYR A 79 0.40 -0.49 -2.27
CA TYR A 79 1.84 -0.69 -2.15
C TYR A 79 2.47 0.31 -1.18
N HIS A 80 3.59 -0.07 -0.56
CA HIS A 80 4.35 0.85 0.27
C HIS A 80 4.77 2.11 -0.52
N GLU A 81 4.67 3.29 0.08
CA GLU A 81 4.92 4.57 -0.60
C GLU A 81 6.33 4.66 -1.22
N SER A 82 7.34 4.10 -0.55
CA SER A 82 8.71 4.05 -1.09
C SER A 82 8.87 3.16 -2.32
N TRP A 83 7.92 2.26 -2.61
CA TRP A 83 7.88 1.52 -3.87
C TRP A 83 7.53 2.46 -5.05
N ARG A 84 6.71 3.50 -4.82
CA ARG A 84 6.46 4.54 -5.84
C ARG A 84 7.70 5.43 -6.07
N LEU A 85 8.41 5.80 -5.00
CA LEU A 85 9.61 6.65 -5.10
C LEU A 85 10.78 5.98 -5.84
N HIS A 86 10.85 4.64 -5.87
CA HIS A 86 11.87 3.93 -6.66
C HIS A 86 11.55 3.84 -8.16
N GLN A 87 10.26 3.95 -8.55
CA GLN A 87 9.88 4.04 -9.96
C GLN A 87 9.98 5.46 -10.54
N ASP A 88 9.87 6.51 -9.72
CA ASP A 88 10.07 7.88 -10.19
C ASP A 88 11.54 8.18 -10.54
N ARG A 89 12.51 7.60 -9.82
CA ARG A 89 13.93 7.77 -10.17
C ARG A 89 14.34 7.08 -11.47
N LEU A 90 13.65 6.00 -11.86
CA LEU A 90 13.88 5.32 -13.15
C LEU A 90 13.08 5.93 -14.33
N LYS A 91 12.04 6.74 -14.05
CA LYS A 91 11.30 7.46 -15.09
C LYS A 91 11.92 8.82 -15.46
N PHE A 92 12.73 9.42 -14.59
CA PHE A 92 13.39 10.69 -14.91
C PHE A 92 14.65 10.58 -15.80
N GLU A 93 15.29 9.41 -15.91
CA GLU A 93 16.45 9.27 -16.80
C GLU A 93 16.11 8.99 -18.28
N ARG A 94 14.90 8.51 -18.60
CA ARG A 94 14.48 8.33 -20.00
C ARG A 94 13.93 9.59 -20.67
N ALA A 95 13.52 10.59 -19.90
CA ALA A 95 13.10 11.88 -20.45
C ALA A 95 14.29 12.81 -20.76
N ALA A 96 15.45 12.60 -20.15
CA ALA A 96 16.65 13.40 -20.40
C ALA A 96 17.46 12.97 -21.64
N GLN A 97 17.31 11.73 -22.15
CA GLN A 97 18.01 11.27 -23.36
C GLN A 97 17.29 11.59 -24.68
N LEU A 98 16.08 12.17 -24.66
CA LEU A 98 15.38 12.58 -25.88
C LEU A 98 15.51 14.07 -26.20
N ALA A 99 16.23 14.85 -25.38
CA ALA A 99 16.46 16.28 -25.64
C ALA A 99 17.76 16.56 -26.43
N GLU A 100 18.64 15.57 -26.63
CA GLU A 100 19.92 15.74 -27.34
C GLU A 100 19.91 15.30 -28.81
N THR A 101 18.78 14.86 -29.36
CA THR A 101 18.69 14.40 -30.78
C THR A 101 17.75 15.22 -31.65
N LEU A 102 17.43 16.46 -31.26
CA LEU A 102 16.89 17.42 -32.21
C LEU A 102 18.06 18.02 -33.01
N PRO A 103 18.22 17.71 -34.31
CA PRO A 103 19.19 18.42 -35.13
C PRO A 103 18.78 19.90 -35.16
N ALA A 104 19.75 20.77 -34.89
CA ALA A 104 19.61 22.19 -35.22
C ALA A 104 19.33 22.28 -36.71
N ALA A 105 18.08 22.62 -37.07
CA ALA A 105 17.76 23.00 -38.44
C ALA A 105 18.51 24.30 -38.72
N GLY A 106 19.58 24.19 -39.50
CA GLY A 106 20.26 25.31 -40.15
C GLY A 106 19.51 25.82 -41.36
#